data_AF-A0A7D7QMB1-F1
#
_entry.id   AF-A0A7D7QMB1-F1
#
_cell.length_a   1.000
_cell.length_b   1.000
_cell.length_c   1.000
_cell.angle_alpha   90.00
_cell.angle_beta   90.00
_cell.angle_gamma   90.00
#
_symmetry.space_group_name_H-M   'P 1'
#
loop_
_entity.id
_entity.type
_entity.pdbx_description
1 polymer ?
#
loop_
_entity_poly.entity_id
_entity_poly.type
_entity_poly.pdbx_seq_one_letter_code
_entity_poly.pdbx_strand_id
1 'polypeptide(L)'
;MSNNLKIPDFDANLIVSEAENIAKLHAGMFWNDSVKTVLSICCNSPELFPYLKVCNSRLDYISKWLNKYFGGYNNRASKRTSKKIGTISDKIIDTIISARLPTLSTDGINYIKYAHRLSMSAENILGLLLEEYLAEKLSFYGWYCAWGETINKVDFCTKQGELLQVKNRSNSENSSSSSVRKGTIIRKWHRVNAQNGAYYWKELNQLIGCSNLSEEDFTAFVRQTIAENHAALYVEDSKYWQQIQ
;
A
#
# COMPACT_ATOMS: atom_id res chain seq x y z
N MET A 1 11.17 32.29 -8.91
CA MET A 1 11.08 30.88 -8.50
C MET A 1 9.69 30.41 -8.88
N SER A 2 9.54 29.63 -9.95
CA SER A 2 8.23 29.19 -10.42
C SER A 2 7.58 28.29 -9.36
N ASN A 3 6.41 28.70 -8.89
CA ASN A 3 5.52 27.86 -8.09
C ASN A 3 5.12 26.66 -8.94
N ASN A 4 5.85 25.55 -8.84
CA ASN A 4 5.46 24.25 -9.39
C ASN A 4 4.35 23.64 -8.52
N LEU A 5 3.26 24.39 -8.32
CA LEU A 5 2.08 23.89 -7.66
C LEU A 5 1.44 22.86 -8.58
N LYS A 6 1.28 21.64 -8.08
CA LYS A 6 0.70 20.50 -8.82
C LYS A 6 -0.79 20.69 -9.11
N ILE A 7 -1.41 21.68 -8.47
CA ILE A 7 -2.84 21.98 -8.51
C ILE A 7 -3.00 23.38 -9.11
N PRO A 8 -3.73 23.52 -10.23
CA PRO A 8 -4.12 24.83 -10.76
C PRO A 8 -4.93 25.63 -9.71
N ASP A 9 -4.72 26.95 -9.62
CA ASP A 9 -5.46 27.86 -8.73
C ASP A 9 -5.56 27.37 -7.28
N PHE A 10 -4.41 26.96 -6.73
CA PHE A 10 -4.32 26.39 -5.38
C PHE A 10 -4.91 27.32 -4.31
N ASP A 11 -5.91 26.83 -3.61
CA ASP A 11 -6.49 27.45 -2.42
C ASP A 11 -6.89 26.33 -1.45
N ALA A 12 -6.21 26.25 -0.31
CA ALA A 12 -6.39 25.19 0.67
C ALA A 12 -7.84 25.08 1.19
N ASN A 13 -8.51 26.21 1.43
CA ASN A 13 -9.86 26.22 1.98
C ASN A 13 -10.88 25.79 0.92
N LEU A 14 -10.72 26.30 -0.30
CA LEU A 14 -11.57 25.91 -1.42
C LEU A 14 -11.36 24.42 -1.74
N ILE A 15 -10.14 23.91 -1.74
CA ILE A 15 -9.85 22.48 -1.99
C ILE A 15 -10.62 21.57 -1.03
N VAL A 16 -10.57 21.87 0.27
CA VAL A 16 -11.24 21.03 1.28
C VAL A 16 -12.76 21.10 1.13
N SER A 17 -13.32 22.30 0.93
CA SER A 17 -14.77 22.49 0.79
C SER A 17 -15.33 21.90 -0.52
N GLU A 18 -14.62 22.04 -1.63
CA GLU A 18 -14.97 21.45 -2.93
C GLU A 18 -14.88 19.92 -2.87
N ALA A 19 -13.84 19.36 -2.24
CA ALA A 19 -13.70 17.93 -2.05
C ALA A 19 -14.84 17.34 -1.21
N GLU A 20 -15.24 18.03 -0.13
CA GLU A 20 -16.38 17.65 0.69
C GLU A 20 -17.68 17.60 -0.12
N ASN A 21 -17.93 18.63 -0.93
CA ASN A 21 -19.12 18.68 -1.78
C ASN A 21 -19.13 17.55 -2.82
N ILE A 22 -18.00 17.30 -3.50
CA ILE A 22 -17.89 16.20 -4.48
C ILE A 22 -18.13 14.85 -3.79
N ALA A 23 -17.48 14.59 -2.65
CA ALA A 23 -17.60 13.33 -1.93
C ALA A 23 -19.02 13.08 -1.40
N LYS A 24 -19.75 14.13 -1.00
CA LYS A 24 -21.14 14.01 -0.54
C LYS A 24 -22.14 13.74 -1.67
N LEU A 25 -21.85 14.22 -2.89
CA LEU A 25 -22.73 14.04 -4.05
C LEU A 25 -22.46 12.76 -4.83
N HIS A 26 -21.26 12.19 -4.72
CA HIS A 26 -20.86 11.00 -5.45
C HIS A 26 -21.19 9.71 -4.68
N ALA A 27 -22.01 8.84 -5.27
CA ALA A 27 -22.32 7.53 -4.69
C ALA A 27 -21.04 6.70 -4.48
N GLY A 28 -20.88 6.10 -3.29
CA GLY A 28 -19.71 5.28 -2.95
C GLY A 28 -18.51 6.05 -2.40
N MET A 29 -18.59 7.37 -2.27
CA MET A 29 -17.63 8.18 -1.52
C MET A 29 -18.19 8.53 -0.13
N PHE A 30 -17.30 8.84 0.81
CA PHE A 30 -17.67 9.32 2.14
C PHE A 30 -16.77 10.48 2.56
N TRP A 31 -17.26 11.35 3.44
CA TRP A 31 -16.46 12.44 3.99
C TRP A 31 -16.39 12.33 5.51
N ASN A 32 -15.33 11.70 6.00
CA ASN A 32 -15.06 11.52 7.43
C ASN A 32 -13.68 12.08 7.79
N ASP A 33 -13.30 11.95 9.06
CA ASP A 33 -12.01 12.46 9.55
C ASP A 33 -10.80 11.89 8.81
N SER A 34 -10.88 10.66 8.29
CA SER A 34 -9.79 10.05 7.52
C SER A 34 -9.52 10.81 6.22
N VAL A 35 -10.52 10.91 5.34
CA VAL A 35 -10.37 11.58 4.04
C VAL A 35 -10.01 13.05 4.25
N LYS A 36 -10.71 13.71 5.19
CA LYS A 36 -10.51 15.12 5.51
C LYS A 36 -9.09 15.38 6.02
N THR A 37 -8.57 14.57 6.93
CA THR A 37 -7.22 14.74 7.48
C THR A 37 -6.17 14.53 6.39
N VAL A 38 -6.27 13.44 5.62
CA VAL A 38 -5.32 13.12 4.56
C VAL A 38 -5.27 14.24 3.51
N LEU A 39 -6.41 14.82 3.11
CA LEU A 39 -6.43 15.97 2.20
C LEU A 39 -5.86 17.24 2.84
N SER A 40 -6.25 17.52 4.10
CA SER A 40 -5.81 18.74 4.81
C SER A 40 -4.29 18.78 5.01
N ILE A 41 -3.66 17.62 5.22
CA ILE A 41 -2.20 17.50 5.31
C ILE A 41 -1.53 17.94 4.01
N CYS A 42 -2.05 17.51 2.87
CA CYS A 42 -1.56 17.98 1.58
C CYS A 42 -1.81 19.49 1.37
N CYS A 43 -2.95 20.03 1.84
CA CYS A 43 -3.21 21.47 1.78
C CYS A 43 -2.22 22.29 2.62
N ASN A 44 -1.83 21.80 3.80
CA ASN A 44 -0.84 22.46 4.66
C ASN A 44 0.59 22.32 4.15
N SER A 45 0.87 21.28 3.36
CA SER A 45 2.17 20.98 2.78
C SER A 45 2.02 20.60 1.31
N PRO A 46 1.80 21.57 0.39
CA PRO A 46 1.40 21.33 -1.00
C PRO A 46 2.38 20.47 -1.81
N GLU A 47 3.64 20.38 -1.39
CA GLU A 47 4.63 19.49 -2.00
C GLU A 47 4.30 17.99 -1.83
N LEU A 48 3.51 17.65 -0.81
CA LEU A 48 3.08 16.28 -0.50
C LEU A 48 2.03 15.77 -1.50
N PHE A 49 1.26 16.66 -2.14
CA PHE A 49 0.29 16.26 -3.16
C PHE A 49 0.91 15.37 -4.23
N PRO A 50 0.27 14.27 -4.64
CA PRO A 50 0.79 13.41 -5.69
C PRO A 50 0.82 14.15 -7.02
N TYR A 51 1.73 13.73 -7.90
CA TYR A 51 1.61 14.12 -9.30
C TYR A 51 0.42 13.35 -9.90
N LEU A 52 -0.57 14.09 -10.41
CA LEU A 52 -1.70 13.54 -11.17
C LEU A 52 -1.56 14.00 -12.61
N LYS A 53 -1.73 13.09 -13.57
CA LYS A 53 -1.58 13.41 -15.00
C LYS A 53 -2.56 14.51 -15.39
N VAL A 54 -2.04 15.56 -16.05
CA VAL A 54 -2.73 16.69 -16.70
C VAL A 54 -4.05 17.05 -16.03
N CYS A 55 -4.04 18.05 -15.14
CA CYS A 55 -5.25 18.59 -14.52
C CYS A 55 -5.55 19.97 -15.10
N ASN A 56 -6.75 20.14 -15.65
CA ASN A 56 -7.13 21.39 -16.33
C ASN A 56 -7.68 22.45 -15.36
N SER A 57 -8.03 22.06 -14.14
CA SER A 57 -8.55 22.95 -13.10
C SER A 57 -8.31 22.35 -11.70
N ARG A 58 -8.53 23.16 -10.67
CA ARG A 58 -8.56 22.71 -9.26
C ARG A 58 -9.58 21.59 -9.05
N LEU A 59 -10.81 21.75 -9.56
CA LEU A 59 -11.88 20.75 -9.43
C LEU A 59 -11.54 19.41 -10.10
N ASP A 60 -10.90 19.44 -11.27
CA ASP A 60 -10.41 18.23 -11.94
C ASP A 60 -9.34 17.52 -11.10
N TYR A 61 -8.39 18.28 -10.54
CA TYR A 61 -7.39 17.73 -9.63
C TYR A 61 -8.04 17.08 -8.39
N ILE A 62 -8.97 17.78 -7.74
CA ILE A 62 -9.67 17.27 -6.54
C ILE A 62 -10.43 15.98 -6.87
N SER A 63 -11.15 15.95 -7.99
CA SER A 63 -11.89 14.77 -8.44
C SER A 63 -10.95 13.58 -8.66
N LYS A 64 -9.80 13.80 -9.32
CA LYS A 64 -8.78 12.77 -9.52
C LYS A 64 -8.14 12.31 -8.21
N TRP A 65 -7.91 13.23 -7.28
CA TRP A 65 -7.36 12.90 -5.96
C TRP A 65 -8.34 12.05 -5.14
N LEU A 66 -9.63 12.39 -5.13
CA LEU A 66 -10.67 11.60 -4.46
C LEU A 66 -10.79 10.21 -5.10
N ASN A 67 -10.83 10.13 -6.43
CA ASN A 67 -10.84 8.85 -7.14
C ASN A 67 -9.61 7.99 -6.80
N LYS A 68 -8.43 8.61 -6.62
CA LYS A 68 -7.22 7.91 -6.19
C LYS A 68 -7.35 7.39 -4.75
N TYR A 69 -7.86 8.22 -3.83
CA TYR A 69 -8.12 7.83 -2.43
C TYR A 69 -9.11 6.66 -2.33
N PHE A 70 -10.31 6.83 -2.89
CA PHE A 70 -11.35 5.80 -2.82
C PHE A 70 -11.01 4.57 -3.66
N GLY A 71 -10.27 4.73 -4.76
CA GLY A 71 -9.70 3.62 -5.50
C GLY A 71 -8.77 2.77 -4.63
N GLY A 72 -7.87 3.40 -3.86
CA GLY A 72 -7.04 2.70 -2.87
C GLY A 72 -7.86 2.01 -1.79
N TYR A 73 -8.77 2.75 -1.15
CA TYR A 73 -9.61 2.22 -0.07
C TYR A 73 -10.51 1.05 -0.51
N ASN A 74 -11.07 1.12 -1.71
CA ASN A 74 -11.94 0.06 -2.25
C ASN A 74 -11.15 -1.12 -2.83
N ASN A 75 -9.84 -0.97 -3.02
CA ASN A 75 -8.95 -2.03 -3.51
C ASN A 75 -7.96 -2.55 -2.43
N ARG A 76 -8.29 -2.34 -1.16
CA ARG A 76 -7.61 -2.97 -0.03
C ARG A 76 -7.79 -4.50 -0.04
N ALA A 77 -6.96 -5.22 0.71
CA ALA A 77 -6.88 -6.68 0.66
C ALA A 77 -8.23 -7.38 0.91
N SER A 78 -9.04 -6.90 1.85
CA SER A 78 -10.37 -7.48 2.16
C SER A 78 -11.41 -7.33 1.06
N LYS A 79 -11.22 -6.43 0.08
CA LYS A 79 -12.21 -6.14 -0.97
C LYS A 79 -11.72 -6.41 -2.39
N ARG A 80 -10.41 -6.44 -2.59
CA ARG A 80 -9.83 -6.55 -3.93
C ARG A 80 -10.07 -7.92 -4.56
N THR A 81 -10.10 -7.92 -5.88
CA THR A 81 -9.95 -9.12 -6.69
C THR A 81 -8.59 -9.08 -7.37
N SER A 82 -7.76 -10.09 -7.13
CA SER A 82 -6.46 -10.20 -7.78
C SER A 82 -6.62 -10.56 -9.25
N LYS A 83 -5.73 -10.04 -10.09
CA LYS A 83 -5.71 -10.34 -11.52
C LYS A 83 -4.92 -11.63 -11.75
N LYS A 84 -5.32 -12.39 -12.77
CA LYS A 84 -4.52 -13.50 -13.28
C LYS A 84 -3.13 -13.00 -13.66
N ILE A 85 -2.11 -13.78 -13.31
CA ILE A 85 -0.72 -13.50 -13.71
C ILE A 85 -0.64 -13.63 -15.24
N GLY A 86 -0.40 -12.50 -15.92
CA GLY A 86 -0.29 -12.45 -17.38
C GLY A 86 1.14 -12.63 -17.90
N THR A 87 2.14 -12.64 -17.01
CA THR A 87 3.55 -12.76 -17.39
C THR A 87 3.94 -14.22 -17.62
N ILE A 88 4.55 -14.48 -18.78
CA ILE A 88 5.15 -15.78 -19.11
C ILE A 88 6.59 -15.78 -18.58
N SER A 89 6.99 -16.84 -17.88
CA SER A 89 8.36 -17.02 -17.38
C SER A 89 9.34 -17.11 -18.54
N ASP A 90 10.51 -16.48 -18.41
CA ASP A 90 11.61 -16.64 -19.35
C ASP A 90 12.14 -18.09 -19.32
N LYS A 91 12.29 -18.70 -20.49
CA LYS A 91 12.77 -20.08 -20.64
C LYS A 91 14.23 -20.22 -20.21
N ILE A 92 15.03 -19.16 -20.24
CA ILE A 92 16.44 -19.25 -19.81
C ILE A 92 16.56 -19.59 -18.32
N ILE A 93 15.56 -19.22 -17.50
CA ILE A 93 15.51 -19.56 -16.08
C ILE A 93 15.46 -21.08 -15.89
N ASP A 94 14.71 -21.79 -16.73
CA ASP A 94 14.64 -23.26 -16.72
C ASP A 94 16.03 -23.85 -17.03
N THR A 95 16.73 -23.29 -18.02
CA THR A 95 18.10 -23.70 -18.38
C THR A 95 19.09 -23.47 -17.24
N ILE A 96 19.03 -22.31 -16.57
CA ILE A 96 19.92 -21.97 -15.43
C ILE A 96 19.69 -22.96 -14.28
N ILE A 97 18.43 -23.20 -13.91
CA ILE A 97 18.09 -24.14 -12.82
C ILE A 97 18.54 -25.55 -13.18
N SER A 98 18.25 -26.03 -14.39
CA SER A 98 18.65 -27.37 -14.85
C SER A 98 20.17 -27.55 -14.88
N ALA A 99 20.90 -26.53 -15.33
CA ALA A 99 22.37 -26.56 -15.36
C ALA A 99 22.96 -26.67 -13.95
N ARG A 100 22.33 -26.05 -12.95
CA ARG A 100 22.78 -26.14 -11.54
C ARG A 100 22.31 -27.41 -10.85
N LEU A 101 21.13 -27.91 -11.18
CA LEU A 101 20.47 -29.05 -10.58
C LEU A 101 20.12 -30.09 -11.67
N PRO A 102 21.11 -30.81 -12.22
CA PRO A 102 20.92 -31.67 -13.38
C PRO A 102 20.03 -32.90 -13.13
N THR A 103 19.80 -33.25 -11.86
CA THR A 103 18.90 -34.34 -11.46
C THR A 103 17.45 -33.91 -11.32
N LEU A 104 17.15 -32.60 -11.44
CA LEU A 104 15.79 -32.09 -11.34
C LEU A 104 15.02 -32.42 -12.62
N SER A 105 13.85 -33.06 -12.47
CA SER A 105 12.99 -33.36 -13.60
C SER A 105 12.32 -32.09 -14.17
N THR A 106 11.84 -32.17 -15.40
CA THR A 106 11.02 -31.12 -16.02
C THR A 106 9.80 -30.77 -15.16
N ASP A 107 9.18 -31.77 -14.53
CA ASP A 107 8.05 -31.55 -13.61
C ASP A 107 8.48 -30.81 -12.34
N GLY A 108 9.68 -31.11 -11.82
CA GLY A 108 10.27 -30.38 -10.70
C GLY A 108 10.55 -28.90 -11.03
N ILE A 109 11.00 -28.61 -12.26
CA ILE A 109 11.18 -27.23 -12.73
C ILE A 109 9.83 -26.51 -12.83
N ASN A 110 8.81 -27.18 -13.38
CA ASN A 110 7.46 -26.63 -13.46
C ASN A 110 6.88 -26.33 -12.07
N TYR A 111 7.07 -27.24 -11.11
CA TYR A 111 6.68 -27.04 -9.70
C TYR A 111 7.28 -25.74 -9.14
N ILE A 112 8.60 -25.56 -9.29
CA ILE A 112 9.30 -24.37 -8.78
C ILE A 112 8.68 -23.10 -9.37
N LYS A 113 8.34 -23.10 -10.66
CA LYS A 113 7.74 -21.94 -11.34
C LYS A 113 6.34 -21.64 -10.81
N TYR A 114 5.50 -22.64 -10.63
CA TYR A 114 4.15 -22.46 -10.08
C TYR A 114 4.20 -21.92 -8.64
N ALA A 115 5.04 -22.52 -7.79
CA ALA A 115 5.22 -22.10 -6.41
C ALA A 115 5.83 -20.69 -6.30
N HIS A 116 6.85 -20.38 -7.12
CA HIS A 116 7.47 -19.06 -7.16
C HIS A 116 6.48 -17.98 -7.57
N ARG A 117 5.68 -18.21 -8.61
CA ARG A 117 4.64 -17.25 -9.03
C ARG A 117 3.57 -17.01 -7.96
N LEU A 118 3.11 -18.07 -7.29
CA LEU A 118 2.18 -17.91 -6.18
C LEU A 118 2.81 -17.11 -5.04
N SER A 119 4.07 -17.40 -4.70
CA SER A 119 4.82 -16.69 -3.66
C SER A 119 4.99 -15.21 -4.00
N MET A 120 5.32 -14.86 -5.25
CA MET A 120 5.37 -13.46 -5.70
C MET A 120 4.02 -12.75 -5.55
N SER A 121 2.91 -13.42 -5.90
CA SER A 121 1.58 -12.86 -5.70
C SER A 121 1.26 -12.65 -4.21
N ALA A 122 1.66 -13.58 -3.34
CA ALA A 122 1.51 -13.45 -1.89
C ALA A 122 2.35 -12.29 -1.33
N GLU A 123 3.60 -12.13 -1.77
CA GLU A 123 4.47 -11.01 -1.41
C GLU A 123 3.88 -9.66 -1.84
N ASN A 124 3.28 -9.58 -3.03
CA ASN A 124 2.65 -8.36 -3.54
C ASN A 124 1.43 -7.94 -2.71
N ILE A 125 0.61 -8.89 -2.23
CA ILE A 125 -0.55 -8.55 -1.39
C ILE A 125 -0.16 -8.27 0.07
N LEU A 126 0.97 -8.81 0.55
CA LEU A 126 1.44 -8.62 1.93
C LEU A 126 1.55 -7.15 2.33
N GLY A 127 2.00 -6.28 1.43
CA GLY A 127 2.03 -4.83 1.67
C GLY A 127 0.63 -4.24 1.93
N LEU A 128 -0.35 -4.61 1.09
CA LEU A 128 -1.73 -4.13 1.25
C LEU A 128 -2.40 -4.67 2.51
N LEU A 129 -2.12 -5.92 2.89
CA LEU A 129 -2.61 -6.51 4.14
C LEU A 129 -2.07 -5.74 5.35
N LEU A 130 -0.78 -5.38 5.32
CA LEU A 130 -0.15 -4.60 6.39
C LEU A 130 -0.75 -3.19 6.49
N GLU A 131 -0.92 -2.51 5.36
CA GLU A 131 -1.56 -1.19 5.32
C GLU A 131 -3.00 -1.23 5.84
N GLU A 132 -3.78 -2.24 5.44
CA GLU A 132 -5.17 -2.37 5.88
C GLU A 132 -5.27 -2.68 7.37
N TYR A 133 -4.50 -3.64 7.87
CA TYR A 133 -4.41 -3.95 9.30
C TYR A 133 -4.10 -2.70 10.12
N LEU A 134 -3.09 -1.93 9.70
CA LEU A 134 -2.70 -0.71 10.39
C LEU A 134 -3.77 0.39 10.25
N ALA A 135 -4.47 0.49 9.12
CA ALA A 135 -5.56 1.45 8.96
C ALA A 135 -6.69 1.20 9.98
N GLU A 136 -7.02 -0.07 10.25
CA GLU A 136 -8.01 -0.42 11.26
C GLU A 136 -7.51 -0.07 12.67
N LYS A 137 -6.29 -0.48 13.03
CA LYS A 137 -5.77 -0.32 14.40
C LYS A 137 -5.36 1.11 14.73
N LEU A 138 -4.72 1.81 13.81
CA LEU A 138 -4.14 3.12 14.07
C LEU A 138 -5.19 4.25 14.02
N SER A 139 -6.35 4.01 13.39
CA SER A 139 -7.45 4.99 13.35
C SER A 139 -7.95 5.39 14.74
N PHE A 140 -7.95 4.47 15.70
CA PHE A 140 -8.29 4.73 17.11
C PHE A 140 -7.32 5.70 17.80
N TYR A 141 -6.12 5.88 17.24
CA TYR A 141 -5.07 6.76 17.74
C TYR A 141 -4.90 8.01 16.85
N GLY A 142 -5.85 8.29 15.96
CA GLY A 142 -5.85 9.49 15.11
C GLY A 142 -4.89 9.44 13.91
N TRP A 143 -4.39 8.25 13.56
CA TRP A 143 -3.61 8.03 12.36
C TRP A 143 -4.49 7.52 11.22
N TYR A 144 -4.42 8.17 10.08
CA TYR A 144 -5.26 7.87 8.93
C TYR A 144 -4.42 7.48 7.72
N CYS A 145 -4.84 6.40 7.05
CA CYS A 145 -4.16 5.86 5.89
C CYS A 145 -4.34 6.77 4.67
N ALA A 146 -3.23 7.12 4.01
CA ALA A 146 -3.16 7.86 2.76
C ALA A 146 -3.45 6.94 1.56
N TRP A 147 -4.67 6.39 1.54
CA TRP A 147 -5.08 5.34 0.60
C TRP A 147 -4.73 5.67 -0.84
N GLY A 148 -4.17 4.68 -1.53
CA GLY A 148 -3.88 4.78 -2.95
C GLY A 148 -2.79 5.80 -3.29
N GLU A 149 -1.81 6.06 -2.42
CA GLU A 149 -0.70 7.02 -2.66
C GLU A 149 -1.18 8.47 -2.85
N THR A 150 -2.16 8.90 -2.06
CA THR A 150 -2.69 10.28 -2.10
C THR A 150 -1.80 11.30 -1.40
N ILE A 151 -0.75 10.84 -0.71
CA ILE A 151 0.34 11.63 -0.15
C ILE A 151 1.64 10.98 -0.64
N ASN A 152 2.55 11.77 -1.25
CA ASN A 152 3.78 11.22 -1.81
C ASN A 152 4.70 10.64 -0.74
N LYS A 153 4.98 9.33 -0.83
CA LYS A 153 5.91 8.58 0.05
C LYS A 153 5.45 8.49 1.52
N VAL A 154 4.17 8.69 1.77
CA VAL A 154 3.58 8.63 3.12
C VAL A 154 2.38 7.69 3.05
N ASP A 155 2.30 6.78 4.02
CA ASP A 155 1.23 5.79 4.09
C ASP A 155 0.22 6.15 5.19
N PHE A 156 0.65 6.84 6.25
CA PHE A 156 -0.21 7.31 7.32
C PHE A 156 0.13 8.74 7.75
N CYS A 157 -0.90 9.48 8.18
CA CYS A 157 -0.73 10.81 8.74
C CYS A 157 -1.70 11.11 9.89
N THR A 158 -1.36 12.07 10.74
CA THR A 158 -2.23 12.57 11.80
C THR A 158 -2.70 13.99 11.50
N LYS A 159 -3.73 14.47 12.21
CA LYS A 159 -4.21 15.85 12.11
C LYS A 159 -3.12 16.88 12.51
N GLN A 160 -2.17 16.47 13.34
CA GLN A 160 -1.08 17.29 13.85
C GLN A 160 0.09 17.43 12.86
N GLY A 161 0.04 16.77 11.70
CA GLY A 161 1.12 16.87 10.71
C GLY A 161 2.16 15.76 10.81
N GLU A 162 1.97 14.75 11.65
CA GLU A 162 2.90 13.62 11.71
C GLU A 162 2.70 12.72 10.48
N LEU A 163 3.81 12.23 9.93
CA LEU A 163 3.83 11.43 8.70
C LEU A 163 4.60 10.14 8.95
N LEU A 164 4.03 9.01 8.52
CA LEU A 164 4.62 7.68 8.64
C LEU A 164 4.60 6.96 7.30
N GLN A 165 5.74 6.38 6.96
CA GLN A 165 5.91 5.43 5.88
C GLN A 165 6.15 4.04 6.48
N VAL A 166 5.35 3.07 6.05
CA VAL A 166 5.39 1.68 6.47
C VAL A 166 6.01 0.83 5.38
N LYS A 167 6.84 -0.13 5.80
CA LYS A 167 7.44 -1.13 4.92
C LYS A 167 7.26 -2.52 5.51
N ASN A 168 7.11 -3.52 4.66
CA ASN A 168 7.07 -4.90 5.16
C ASN A 168 8.47 -5.40 5.59
N ARG A 169 9.54 -4.99 4.90
CA ARG A 169 10.92 -5.40 5.21
C ARG A 169 11.90 -4.23 5.19
N SER A 170 12.96 -4.31 6.01
CA SER A 170 14.01 -3.29 6.08
C SER A 170 14.82 -3.10 4.79
N ASN A 171 14.93 -4.14 3.95
CA ASN A 171 15.65 -4.09 2.67
C ASN A 171 14.80 -3.61 1.49
N SER A 172 13.56 -3.18 1.72
CA SER A 172 12.68 -2.67 0.66
C SER A 172 13.04 -1.24 0.20
N GLU A 173 14.27 -0.79 0.46
CA GLU A 173 14.88 0.39 -0.16
C GLU A 173 15.91 -0.03 -1.20
N ASN A 174 15.52 0.06 -2.47
CA ASN A 174 16.46 0.52 -3.48
C ASN A 174 16.93 1.93 -3.05
N SER A 175 18.21 2.21 -3.22
CA SER A 175 19.03 3.32 -2.69
C SER A 175 18.59 4.77 -3.04
N SER A 176 17.30 5.08 -3.18
CA SER A 176 16.81 6.36 -3.69
C SER A 176 15.70 7.04 -2.87
N SER A 177 15.46 6.66 -1.61
CA SER A 177 14.28 7.17 -0.86
C SER A 177 14.52 7.86 0.49
N SER A 178 15.76 8.19 0.89
CA SER A 178 16.02 9.11 2.01
C SER A 178 15.97 10.58 1.55
N SER A 179 14.80 11.06 1.08
CA SER A 179 14.63 12.49 0.78
C SER A 179 14.03 13.20 1.98
N VAL A 180 14.85 13.96 2.72
CA VAL A 180 14.37 15.04 3.60
C VAL A 180 13.76 16.10 2.69
N ARG A 181 12.43 16.21 2.67
CA ARG A 181 11.75 17.31 1.97
C ARG A 181 11.68 18.48 2.92
N LYS A 182 11.84 19.71 2.40
CA LYS A 182 11.84 20.95 3.20
C LYS A 182 10.71 20.94 4.23
N GLY A 183 11.06 20.83 5.51
CA GLY A 183 10.16 21.10 6.63
C GLY A 183 9.32 19.94 7.18
N THR A 184 9.30 18.75 6.57
CA THR A 184 8.50 17.60 7.09
C THR A 184 9.34 16.33 7.27
N ILE A 185 9.32 15.77 8.48
CA ILE A 185 9.99 14.50 8.81
C ILE A 185 8.99 13.37 8.58
N ILE A 186 9.18 12.60 7.50
CA ILE A 186 8.46 11.35 7.28
C ILE A 186 9.18 10.27 8.09
N ARG A 187 8.55 9.80 9.16
CA ARG A 187 9.06 8.67 9.96
C ARG A 187 8.95 7.41 9.12
N LYS A 188 9.95 6.53 9.20
CA LYS A 188 9.94 5.24 8.51
C LYS A 188 9.89 4.13 9.55
N TRP A 189 8.99 3.17 9.33
CA TRP A 189 8.91 1.95 10.11
C TRP A 189 8.87 0.75 9.17
N HIS A 190 9.45 -0.37 9.58
CA HIS A 190 9.37 -1.62 8.85
C HIS A 190 8.96 -2.76 9.77
N ARG A 191 8.16 -3.70 9.28
CA ARG A 191 7.68 -4.84 10.07
C ARG A 191 8.80 -5.82 10.43
N VAL A 192 9.62 -6.21 9.45
CA VAL A 192 10.64 -7.27 9.60
C VAL A 192 12.03 -6.81 9.20
N ASN A 193 13.06 -7.15 9.98
CA ASN A 193 14.44 -7.01 9.57
C ASN A 193 14.78 -8.06 8.49
N ALA A 194 15.29 -7.63 7.34
CA ALA A 194 15.66 -8.56 6.27
C ALA A 194 16.87 -9.46 6.58
N GLN A 195 17.76 -9.07 7.50
CA GLN A 195 18.99 -9.80 7.82
C GLN A 195 18.80 -10.82 8.93
N ASN A 196 18.05 -10.47 9.98
CA ASN A 196 17.90 -11.33 11.18
C ASN A 196 16.46 -11.79 11.46
N GLY A 197 15.48 -11.35 10.65
CA GLY A 197 14.07 -11.75 10.79
C GLY A 197 13.33 -11.15 11.99
N ALA A 198 13.95 -10.25 12.76
CA ALA A 198 13.32 -9.63 13.92
C ALA A 198 12.12 -8.75 13.52
N TYR A 199 11.06 -8.78 14.34
CA TYR A 199 9.89 -7.94 14.19
C TYR A 199 10.02 -6.63 14.99
N TYR A 200 9.56 -5.51 14.44
CA TYR A 200 9.68 -4.18 15.06
C TYR A 200 8.34 -3.59 15.56
N TRP A 201 7.40 -4.45 15.95
CA TRP A 201 6.09 -4.00 16.44
C TRP A 201 6.20 -3.14 17.71
N LYS A 202 7.20 -3.41 18.57
CA LYS A 202 7.43 -2.64 19.81
C LYS A 202 7.75 -1.18 19.52
N GLU A 203 8.55 -0.92 18.50
CA GLU A 203 8.94 0.41 18.05
C GLU A 203 7.74 1.17 17.49
N LEU A 204 6.87 0.49 16.73
CA LEU A 204 5.62 1.11 16.25
C LEU A 204 4.68 1.41 17.41
N ASN A 205 4.50 0.48 18.35
CA ASN A 205 3.72 0.69 19.56
C ASN A 205 4.19 1.93 20.32
N GLN A 206 5.49 2.09 20.53
CA GLN A 206 6.09 3.28 21.17
C GLN A 206 5.86 4.56 20.37
N LEU A 207 5.99 4.52 19.04
CA LEU A 207 5.80 5.66 18.16
C LEU A 207 4.35 6.16 18.18
N ILE A 208 3.39 5.24 18.17
CA ILE A 208 1.96 5.54 18.13
C ILE A 208 1.41 5.85 19.53
N GLY A 209 2.03 5.32 20.58
CA GLY A 209 1.49 5.35 21.94
C GLY A 209 0.44 4.25 22.18
N CYS A 210 0.58 3.09 21.53
CA CYS A 210 -0.26 1.92 21.73
C CYS A 210 0.55 0.71 22.25
N SER A 211 -0.11 -0.40 22.56
CA SER A 211 0.54 -1.59 23.14
C SER A 211 0.05 -2.93 22.57
N ASN A 212 -0.88 -2.89 21.61
CA ASN A 212 -1.61 -4.05 21.13
C ASN A 212 -1.30 -4.40 19.66
N LEU A 213 -0.24 -3.82 19.08
CA LEU A 213 0.25 -4.26 17.78
C LEU A 213 1.27 -5.38 17.98
N SER A 214 1.05 -6.52 17.31
CA SER A 214 1.92 -7.68 17.38
C SER A 214 1.94 -8.43 16.04
N GLU A 215 2.90 -9.33 15.87
CA GLU A 215 2.95 -10.19 14.68
C GLU A 215 1.83 -11.23 14.73
N GLU A 216 1.47 -11.67 15.93
CA GLU A 216 0.39 -12.61 16.19
C GLU A 216 -0.96 -12.03 15.74
N ASP A 217 -1.25 -10.79 16.12
CA ASP A 217 -2.47 -10.08 15.73
C ASP A 217 -2.51 -9.81 14.22
N PHE A 218 -1.37 -9.42 13.62
CA PHE A 218 -1.27 -9.25 12.18
C PHE A 218 -1.47 -10.58 11.44
N THR A 219 -0.91 -11.67 11.94
CA THR A 219 -1.08 -13.01 11.36
C THR A 219 -2.54 -13.46 11.43
N ALA A 220 -3.23 -13.19 12.55
CA ALA A 220 -4.65 -13.48 12.69
C ALA A 220 -5.49 -12.67 11.69
N PHE A 221 -5.20 -11.37 11.53
CA PHE A 221 -5.82 -10.53 10.52
C PHE A 221 -5.62 -11.10 9.11
N VAL A 222 -4.38 -11.42 8.72
CA VAL A 222 -4.07 -11.97 7.39
C VAL A 222 -4.85 -13.25 7.11
N ARG A 223 -4.89 -14.19 8.07
CA ARG A 223 -5.65 -15.44 7.91
C ARG A 223 -7.13 -15.17 7.71
N GLN A 224 -7.71 -14.31 8.53
CA GLN A 224 -9.13 -13.96 8.45
C GLN A 224 -9.44 -13.29 7.11
N THR A 225 -8.67 -12.27 6.71
CA THR A 225 -8.89 -11.53 5.47
C THR A 225 -8.80 -12.43 4.24
N ILE A 226 -7.81 -13.31 4.18
CA ILE A 226 -7.67 -14.23 3.05
C ILE A 226 -8.78 -15.28 3.04
N ALA A 227 -9.24 -15.76 4.20
CA ALA A 227 -10.36 -16.71 4.30
C ALA A 227 -11.71 -16.07 3.92
N GLU A 228 -11.94 -14.81 4.25
CA GLU A 228 -13.17 -14.09 3.89
C GLU A 228 -13.17 -13.63 2.43
N ASN A 229 -11.99 -13.27 1.90
CA ASN A 229 -11.82 -12.85 0.51
C ASN A 229 -10.77 -13.70 -0.21
N HIS A 230 -11.15 -14.93 -0.58
CA HIS A 230 -10.29 -15.83 -1.37
C HIS A 230 -9.81 -15.18 -2.67
N ALA A 231 -10.58 -14.26 -3.25
CA ALA A 231 -10.25 -13.57 -4.50
C ALA A 231 -9.08 -12.57 -4.34
N ALA A 232 -8.69 -12.24 -3.11
CA ALA A 232 -7.56 -11.37 -2.82
C ALA A 232 -6.21 -11.95 -3.30
N LEU A 233 -6.09 -13.29 -3.31
CA LEU A 233 -4.92 -14.00 -3.81
C LEU A 233 -5.34 -14.94 -4.94
N TYR A 234 -4.99 -14.59 -6.17
CA TYR A 234 -5.24 -15.47 -7.32
C TYR A 234 -4.32 -16.70 -7.24
N VAL A 235 -4.93 -17.88 -7.16
CA VAL A 235 -4.28 -19.17 -7.34
C VAL A 235 -4.59 -19.65 -8.75
N GLU A 236 -3.57 -19.89 -9.57
CA GLU A 236 -3.79 -20.37 -10.94
C GLU A 236 -4.39 -21.77 -10.91
N ASP A 237 -5.35 -22.03 -11.79
CA ASP A 237 -5.84 -23.40 -12.00
C ASP A 237 -4.78 -24.19 -12.76
N SER A 238 -4.01 -24.97 -12.02
CA SER A 238 -2.99 -25.87 -12.57
C SER A 238 -3.21 -27.26 -12.01
N LYS A 239 -2.93 -28.28 -12.83
CA LYS A 239 -2.95 -29.70 -12.39
C LYS A 239 -2.14 -29.92 -11.12
N TYR A 240 -1.14 -29.09 -10.88
CA TYR A 240 -0.32 -29.13 -9.67
C TYR A 240 -1.14 -28.80 -8.41
N TRP A 241 -1.85 -27.68 -8.36
CA TRP A 241 -2.64 -27.31 -7.18
C TRP A 241 -3.78 -28.30 -6.91
N GLN A 242 -4.33 -28.92 -7.97
CA GLN A 242 -5.35 -29.96 -7.86
C GLN A 242 -4.81 -31.27 -7.23
N GLN A 243 -3.50 -31.52 -7.27
CA GLN A 243 -2.90 -32.74 -6.70
C GLN A 243 -2.58 -32.61 -5.20
N ILE A 244 -2.61 -31.40 -4.66
CA ILE A 244 -2.24 -31.11 -3.26
C ILE A 244 -3.38 -30.50 -2.42
N GLN A 245 -4.55 -30.32 -3.02
CA GLN A 245 -5.81 -29.98 -2.35
C GLN A 245 -6.54 -31.25 -1.92
#